data_AF-A0A837RKB1-F1
#
_entry.id   AF-A0A837RKB1-F1
#
_cell.length_a   1.000
_cell.length_b   1.000
_cell.length_c   1.000
_cell.angle_alpha   90.00
_cell.angle_beta   90.00
_cell.angle_gamma   90.00
#
_symmetry.space_group_name_H-M   'P 1'
#
loop_
_entity.id
_entity.type
_entity.pdbx_description
1 polymer ?
#
loop_
_entity_poly.entity_id
_entity_poly.type
_entity_poly.pdbx_seq_one_letter_code
_entity_poly.pdbx_strand_id
1 'polypeptide(L)'
;MFNKFNQQAKKPITIIAFVASFIYFGFFRFWMIPSGDDYFWWGNQGTYLLYHGFYGPQATYGGSSNGRYFGNLLEIITMHRLTLAVLAYAIGWTLLIWCIWKLSGKTIASLLLSLLFVFTLQGGFINNVLAWNAGFVNYVPPMILVLLYLIVLEWDIPSKVKLFIPILTLLLAFSAGLFDENMTIASVILAILVILYYRKKLKHFI
;
A
#
# COMPACT_ATOMS: atom_id res chain seq x y z
N MET A 1 -10.52 -32.41 -9.32
CA MET A 1 -10.71 -31.52 -8.15
C MET A 1 -10.15 -30.10 -8.38
N PHE A 2 -8.96 -29.95 -8.99
CA PHE A 2 -8.33 -28.63 -9.27
C PHE A 2 -9.12 -27.70 -10.20
N ASN A 3 -10.00 -28.22 -11.06
CA ASN A 3 -10.72 -27.42 -12.05
C ASN A 3 -11.75 -26.43 -11.46
N LYS A 4 -12.17 -26.62 -10.20
CA LYS A 4 -13.07 -25.67 -9.50
C LYS A 4 -12.34 -24.41 -9.01
N PHE A 5 -11.04 -24.50 -8.73
CA PHE A 5 -10.25 -23.40 -8.16
C PHE A 5 -9.82 -22.37 -9.21
N ASN A 6 -9.72 -22.76 -10.48
CA ASN A 6 -9.39 -21.85 -11.58
C ASN A 6 -10.61 -21.11 -12.15
N GLN A 7 -11.78 -21.25 -11.53
CA GLN A 7 -12.99 -20.52 -11.93
C GLN A 7 -12.98 -19.11 -11.33
N GLN A 8 -13.63 -18.17 -12.01
CA GLN A 8 -13.82 -16.83 -11.47
C GLN A 8 -14.61 -16.89 -10.16
N ALA A 9 -14.14 -16.15 -9.16
CA ALA A 9 -14.82 -16.11 -7.87
C ALA A 9 -16.19 -15.43 -8.02
N LYS A 10 -17.23 -16.03 -7.45
CA LYS A 10 -18.60 -15.49 -7.51
C LYS A 10 -18.69 -14.22 -6.67
N LYS A 11 -19.41 -13.21 -7.19
CA LYS A 11 -19.62 -11.91 -6.53
C LYS A 11 -20.02 -11.97 -5.04
N PRO A 12 -21.00 -12.80 -4.59
CA PRO A 12 -21.33 -12.86 -3.17
C PRO A 12 -20.17 -13.37 -2.31
N ILE A 13 -19.44 -14.38 -2.78
CA ILE A 13 -18.28 -14.94 -2.08
C ILE A 13 -17.18 -13.88 -1.94
N THR A 14 -16.90 -13.14 -3.01
CA THR A 14 -15.88 -12.07 -2.98
C THR A 14 -16.26 -10.96 -2.02
N ILE A 15 -17.53 -10.54 -1.98
CA ILE A 15 -17.99 -9.49 -1.06
C ILE A 15 -17.82 -9.95 0.38
N ILE A 16 -18.29 -11.15 0.71
CA ILE A 16 -18.18 -11.71 2.06
C ILE A 16 -16.70 -11.80 2.47
N ALA A 17 -15.83 -12.28 1.58
CA ALA A 17 -14.40 -12.40 1.85
C ALA A 17 -13.74 -11.05 2.17
N PHE A 18 -14.02 -10.00 1.37
CA PHE A 18 -13.43 -8.69 1.60
C PHE A 18 -14.04 -7.98 2.82
N VAL A 19 -15.33 -8.16 3.09
CA VAL A 19 -15.95 -7.66 4.34
C VAL A 19 -15.35 -8.36 5.57
N ALA A 20 -15.15 -9.67 5.50
CA ALA A 20 -14.50 -10.42 6.59
C ALA A 20 -13.06 -9.96 6.81
N SER A 21 -12.28 -9.75 5.73
CA SER A 21 -10.94 -9.17 5.80
C SER A 21 -10.95 -7.78 6.44
N PHE A 22 -11.87 -6.91 6.03
CA PHE A 22 -11.99 -5.55 6.56
C PHE A 22 -12.25 -5.55 8.06
N ILE A 23 -13.22 -6.36 8.49
CA ILE A 23 -13.56 -6.53 9.91
C ILE A 23 -12.35 -7.10 10.67
N TYR A 24 -11.70 -8.14 10.15
CA TYR A 24 -10.54 -8.76 10.78
C TYR A 24 -9.41 -7.75 11.03
N PHE A 25 -8.97 -7.02 10.01
CA PHE A 25 -7.86 -6.08 10.15
C PHE A 25 -8.22 -4.84 10.97
N GLY A 26 -9.50 -4.41 10.94
CA GLY A 26 -10.00 -3.37 11.83
C GLY A 26 -9.96 -3.81 13.30
N PHE A 27 -10.46 -5.00 13.60
CA PHE A 27 -10.37 -5.59 14.94
C PHE A 27 -8.92 -5.77 15.36
N PHE A 28 -8.07 -6.31 14.49
CA PHE A 28 -6.64 -6.47 14.77
C PHE A 28 -6.01 -5.14 15.19
N ARG A 29 -6.23 -4.06 14.43
CA ARG A 29 -5.67 -2.75 14.76
C ARG A 29 -6.23 -2.14 16.04
N PHE A 30 -7.48 -2.43 16.39
CA PHE A 30 -8.07 -1.96 17.64
C PHE A 30 -7.34 -2.53 18.87
N TRP A 31 -6.89 -3.79 18.78
CA TRP A 31 -6.17 -4.48 19.86
C TRP A 31 -4.64 -4.36 19.77
N MET A 32 -4.12 -3.96 18.62
CA MET A 32 -2.69 -3.73 18.44
C MET A 32 -2.25 -2.48 19.21
N ILE A 33 -1.33 -2.66 20.15
CA ILE A 33 -0.70 -1.58 20.90
C ILE A 33 0.46 -1.04 20.06
N PRO A 34 0.48 0.26 19.72
CA PRO A 34 1.65 0.88 19.07
C PRO A 34 2.91 0.68 19.91
N SER A 35 4.08 0.67 19.27
CA SER A 35 5.32 0.30 19.95
C SER A 35 6.51 1.13 19.50
N GLY A 36 7.49 1.25 20.38
CA GLY A 36 8.81 1.81 20.04
C GLY A 36 8.71 3.25 19.55
N ASP A 37 9.14 3.45 18.31
CA ASP A 37 9.20 4.74 17.64
C ASP A 37 7.83 5.31 17.26
N ASP A 38 6.76 4.52 17.23
CA ASP A 38 5.38 5.03 17.03
C ASP A 38 5.06 6.19 18.00
N TYR A 39 5.53 6.08 19.25
CA TYR A 39 5.32 7.08 20.30
C TYR A 39 6.13 8.37 20.11
N PHE A 40 7.09 8.38 19.19
CA PHE A 40 7.85 9.57 18.82
C PHE A 40 6.95 10.74 18.45
N TRP A 41 5.82 10.46 17.78
CA TRP A 41 4.87 11.45 17.31
C TRP A 41 4.01 12.08 18.41
N TRP A 42 4.09 11.60 19.66
CA TRP A 42 3.54 12.28 20.84
C TRP A 42 4.56 13.16 21.57
N GLY A 43 5.83 13.08 21.21
CA GLY A 43 6.91 13.82 21.85
C GLY A 43 7.16 15.22 21.27
N ASN A 44 7.97 16.00 21.99
CA ASN A 44 8.47 17.29 21.52
C ASN A 44 9.28 17.15 20.22
N GLN A 45 9.97 16.00 20.03
CA GLN A 45 10.73 15.70 18.83
C GLN A 45 9.84 15.55 17.60
N GLY A 46 8.73 14.80 17.69
CA GLY A 46 7.76 14.67 16.61
C GLY A 46 7.10 16.00 16.27
N THR A 47 6.77 16.79 17.30
CA THR A 47 6.24 18.15 17.13
C THR A 47 7.24 19.06 16.41
N TYR A 48 8.52 19.01 16.78
CA TYR A 48 9.58 19.74 16.10
C TYR A 48 9.65 19.38 14.62
N LEU A 49 9.72 18.09 14.29
CA LEU A 49 9.78 17.64 12.90
C LEU A 49 8.55 18.07 12.09
N LEU A 50 7.35 18.04 12.68
CA LEU A 50 6.14 18.52 12.02
C LEU A 50 6.26 20.00 11.59
N TYR A 51 6.83 20.86 12.45
CA TYR A 51 7.05 22.27 12.13
C TYR A 51 8.25 22.54 11.21
N HIS A 52 9.09 21.53 10.95
CA HIS A 52 10.30 21.65 10.14
C HIS A 52 10.27 20.74 8.90
N GLY A 53 9.08 20.38 8.41
CA GLY A 53 8.93 19.63 7.16
C GLY A 53 9.51 18.21 7.22
N PHE A 54 9.43 17.56 8.38
CA PHE A 54 9.99 16.23 8.66
C PHE A 54 11.49 16.12 8.43
N TYR A 55 12.20 17.23 8.63
CA TYR A 55 13.65 17.30 8.54
C TYR A 55 14.22 18.01 9.76
N GLY A 56 15.28 17.46 10.33
CA GLY A 56 15.99 18.05 11.46
C GLY A 56 17.50 17.83 11.37
N PRO A 57 18.33 18.81 11.78
CA PRO A 57 19.78 18.72 11.64
C PRO A 57 20.47 17.84 12.71
N GLN A 58 19.72 17.30 13.68
CA GLN A 58 20.27 16.50 14.79
C GLN A 58 19.90 15.02 14.69
N ALA A 59 20.84 14.14 15.06
CA ALA A 59 20.64 12.68 15.12
C ALA A 59 19.57 12.22 16.14
N THR A 60 19.17 13.09 17.07
CA THR A 60 18.15 12.81 18.09
C THR A 60 16.75 12.64 17.52
N TYR A 61 16.51 13.03 16.26
CA TYR A 61 15.24 12.80 15.55
C TYR A 61 15.17 11.41 14.89
N GLY A 62 16.25 10.64 14.95
CA GLY A 62 16.31 9.24 14.54
C GLY A 62 15.86 9.00 13.10
N GLY A 63 15.25 7.83 12.88
CA GLY A 63 14.75 7.40 11.58
C GLY A 63 13.58 8.22 11.04
N SER A 64 12.99 9.13 11.83
CA SER A 64 11.83 9.95 11.45
C SER A 64 12.20 11.25 10.72
N SER A 65 13.47 11.67 10.77
CA SER A 65 13.99 12.78 9.95
C SER A 65 14.37 12.29 8.55
N ASN A 66 13.37 12.10 7.69
CA ASN A 66 13.50 11.28 6.47
C ASN A 66 12.73 11.81 5.25
N GLY A 67 12.05 12.97 5.35
CA GLY A 67 11.29 13.52 4.22
C GLY A 67 10.11 12.66 3.74
N ARG A 68 9.71 11.63 4.51
CA ARG A 68 8.56 10.75 4.21
C ARG A 68 7.26 11.46 4.56
N TYR A 69 6.87 12.45 3.77
CA TYR A 69 5.73 13.31 4.08
C TYR A 69 4.43 12.52 4.29
N PHE A 70 4.08 11.60 3.41
CA PHE A 70 2.82 10.86 3.52
C PHE A 70 2.90 9.77 4.60
N GLY A 71 4.06 9.15 4.76
CA GLY A 71 4.32 8.21 5.86
C GLY A 71 4.12 8.90 7.22
N ASN A 72 4.89 9.95 7.47
CA ASN A 72 4.85 10.67 8.75
C ASN A 72 3.47 11.29 9.03
N LEU A 73 2.80 11.87 8.04
CA LEU A 73 1.44 12.40 8.22
C LEU A 73 0.44 11.30 8.58
N LEU A 74 0.46 10.17 7.89
CA LEU A 74 -0.43 9.06 8.19
C LEU A 74 -0.13 8.49 9.58
N GLU A 75 1.14 8.36 9.95
CA GLU A 75 1.55 7.87 11.27
C GLU A 75 1.08 8.80 12.39
N ILE A 76 1.25 10.11 12.25
CA ILE A 76 0.70 11.10 13.18
C ILE A 76 -0.81 10.90 13.34
N ILE A 77 -1.55 10.78 12.23
CA ILE A 77 -3.00 10.59 12.26
C ILE A 77 -3.37 9.29 13.00
N THR A 78 -2.73 8.16 12.67
CA THR A 78 -3.04 6.86 13.27
C THR A 78 -2.61 6.77 14.73
N MET A 79 -1.60 7.53 15.15
CA MET A 79 -1.20 7.64 16.55
C MET A 79 -2.14 8.51 17.39
N HIS A 80 -2.73 9.56 16.83
CA HIS A 80 -3.59 10.46 17.60
C HIS A 80 -5.08 10.07 17.58
N ARG A 81 -5.52 9.24 16.62
CA ARG A 81 -6.93 8.89 16.43
C ARG A 81 -7.08 7.39 16.15
N LEU A 82 -7.41 6.62 17.19
CA LEU A 82 -7.61 5.16 17.08
C LEU A 82 -8.64 4.78 16.01
N THR A 83 -9.74 5.53 15.89
CA THR A 83 -10.77 5.28 14.87
C THR A 83 -10.21 5.37 13.45
N LEU A 84 -9.40 6.40 13.17
CA LEU A 84 -8.73 6.56 11.89
C LEU A 84 -7.66 5.50 11.67
N ALA A 85 -6.97 5.07 12.73
CA ALA A 85 -6.02 3.96 12.67
C ALA A 85 -6.70 2.64 12.29
N VAL A 86 -7.81 2.31 12.94
CA VAL A 86 -8.62 1.12 12.66
C VAL A 86 -9.10 1.14 11.20
N LEU A 87 -9.61 2.28 10.73
CA LEU A 87 -10.04 2.42 9.34
C LEU A 87 -8.86 2.32 8.37
N ALA A 88 -7.72 2.95 8.66
CA ALA A 88 -6.54 2.89 7.82
C ALA A 88 -6.06 1.45 7.64
N TYR A 89 -5.97 0.68 8.73
CA TYR A 89 -5.58 -0.74 8.69
C TYR A 89 -6.60 -1.60 7.94
N ALA A 90 -7.88 -1.45 8.25
CA ALA A 90 -8.95 -2.21 7.60
C ALA A 90 -8.97 -1.96 6.08
N ILE A 91 -8.95 -0.68 5.68
CA ILE A 91 -8.91 -0.29 4.26
C ILE A 91 -7.61 -0.77 3.63
N GLY A 92 -6.46 -0.50 4.26
CA GLY A 92 -5.14 -0.78 3.72
C GLY A 92 -4.97 -2.27 3.40
N TRP A 93 -5.11 -3.14 4.39
CA TRP A 93 -4.92 -4.57 4.16
C TRP A 93 -5.96 -5.17 3.23
N THR A 94 -7.25 -4.79 3.36
CA THR A 94 -8.28 -5.30 2.46
C THR A 94 -8.07 -4.83 1.02
N LEU A 95 -7.66 -3.58 0.81
CA LEU A 95 -7.37 -3.05 -0.52
C LEU A 95 -6.11 -3.68 -1.12
N LEU A 96 -5.08 -3.93 -0.31
CA LEU A 96 -3.89 -4.67 -0.73
C LEU A 96 -4.24 -6.07 -1.22
N ILE A 97 -5.02 -6.81 -0.43
CA ILE A 97 -5.50 -8.16 -0.79
C ILE A 97 -6.35 -8.10 -2.07
N TRP A 98 -7.23 -7.10 -2.19
CA TRP A 98 -8.03 -6.91 -3.39
C TRP A 98 -7.18 -6.64 -4.63
N CYS A 99 -6.15 -5.78 -4.52
CA CYS A 99 -5.22 -5.49 -5.61
C CYS A 99 -4.49 -6.75 -6.08
N ILE A 100 -3.98 -7.56 -5.15
CA ILE A 100 -3.30 -8.83 -5.48
C ILE A 100 -4.27 -9.77 -6.19
N TRP A 101 -5.49 -9.93 -5.68
CA TRP A 101 -6.51 -10.79 -6.29
C TRP A 101 -6.92 -10.31 -7.70
N LYS A 102 -7.09 -8.99 -7.84
CA LYS A 102 -7.46 -8.31 -9.09
C LYS A 102 -6.43 -8.58 -10.20
N LEU A 103 -5.15 -8.44 -9.87
CA LEU A 103 -4.02 -8.66 -10.80
C LEU A 103 -3.74 -10.15 -11.03
N SER A 104 -4.13 -11.02 -10.09
CA SER A 104 -3.94 -12.47 -10.16
C SER A 104 -5.13 -13.19 -10.83
N GLY A 105 -5.79 -12.56 -11.81
CA GLY A 105 -6.82 -13.19 -12.63
C GLY A 105 -8.19 -13.42 -11.98
N LYS A 106 -8.41 -12.97 -10.73
CA LYS A 106 -9.71 -13.01 -10.02
C LYS A 106 -10.36 -14.40 -9.85
N THR A 107 -9.56 -15.46 -9.84
CA THR A 107 -10.06 -16.82 -9.61
C THR A 107 -10.30 -17.08 -8.13
N ILE A 108 -10.96 -18.19 -7.80
CA ILE A 108 -11.12 -18.65 -6.41
C ILE A 108 -9.75 -18.96 -5.79
N ALA A 109 -8.86 -19.61 -6.56
CA ALA A 109 -7.49 -19.89 -6.14
C ALA A 109 -6.77 -18.60 -5.76
N SER A 110 -6.79 -17.59 -6.63
CA SER A 110 -6.10 -16.33 -6.34
C SER A 110 -6.75 -15.59 -5.19
N LEU A 111 -8.08 -15.65 -5.02
CA LEU A 111 -8.74 -15.05 -3.85
C LEU A 111 -8.23 -15.65 -2.53
N LEU A 112 -8.18 -16.99 -2.46
CA LEU A 112 -7.70 -17.69 -1.27
C LEU A 112 -6.22 -17.40 -1.00
N LEU A 113 -5.37 -17.42 -2.04
CA LEU A 113 -3.96 -17.11 -1.90
C LEU A 113 -3.73 -15.65 -1.48
N SER A 114 -4.49 -14.70 -2.02
CA SER A 114 -4.42 -13.30 -1.61
C SER A 114 -4.86 -13.11 -0.16
N LEU A 115 -5.91 -13.79 0.31
CA LEU A 115 -6.34 -13.73 1.71
C LEU A 115 -5.29 -14.33 2.66
N LEU A 116 -4.64 -15.41 2.23
CA LEU A 116 -3.62 -16.10 3.01
C LEU A 116 -2.26 -15.39 2.98
N PHE A 117 -2.00 -14.54 1.99
CA PHE A 117 -0.71 -13.86 1.77
C PHE A 117 -0.14 -13.28 3.06
N VAL A 118 -0.93 -12.53 3.83
CA VAL A 118 -0.49 -11.86 5.07
C VAL A 118 -0.02 -12.86 6.14
N PHE A 119 -0.55 -14.08 6.13
CA PHE A 119 -0.20 -15.15 7.08
C PHE A 119 0.92 -16.06 6.60
N THR A 120 1.32 -15.95 5.32
CA THR A 120 2.46 -16.70 4.77
C THR A 120 3.80 -16.02 4.99
N LEU A 121 3.77 -14.79 5.52
CA LEU A 121 4.95 -13.98 5.75
C LEU A 121 5.73 -14.51 6.97
N GLN A 122 7.06 -14.48 6.89
CA GLN A 122 7.91 -14.88 8.01
C GLN A 122 7.60 -14.01 9.24
N GLY A 123 7.73 -14.56 10.45
CA GLY A 123 7.41 -13.85 11.69
C GLY A 123 8.08 -12.47 11.82
N GLY A 124 9.32 -12.32 11.31
CA GLY A 124 9.97 -11.02 11.22
C GLY A 124 9.19 -10.00 10.40
N PHE A 125 8.64 -10.39 9.25
CA PHE A 125 7.82 -9.50 8.43
C PHE A 125 6.47 -9.19 9.08
N ILE A 126 5.84 -10.18 9.73
CA ILE A 126 4.61 -9.96 10.49
C ILE A 126 4.85 -8.90 11.57
N ASN A 127 5.94 -9.01 12.32
CA ASN A 127 6.28 -8.02 13.35
C ASN A 127 6.60 -6.65 12.78
N ASN A 128 7.26 -6.58 11.63
CA ASN A 128 7.70 -5.31 11.04
C ASN A 128 6.66 -4.64 10.12
N VAL A 129 5.55 -5.29 9.77
CA VAL A 129 4.57 -4.73 8.82
C VAL A 129 3.14 -4.86 9.31
N LEU A 130 2.77 -5.97 9.94
CA LEU A 130 1.42 -6.17 10.45
C LEU A 130 1.26 -5.65 11.87
N ALA A 131 2.16 -6.02 12.77
CA ALA A 131 2.05 -5.73 14.21
C ALA A 131 2.76 -4.44 14.66
N TRP A 132 3.21 -3.61 13.72
CA TRP A 132 3.87 -2.33 13.99
C TRP A 132 3.25 -1.23 13.14
N ASN A 133 2.87 -0.11 13.76
CA ASN A 133 2.10 0.95 13.10
C ASN A 133 2.93 1.72 12.08
N ALA A 134 4.14 2.15 12.42
CA ALA A 134 5.05 2.76 11.45
C ALA A 134 5.39 1.79 10.30
N GLY A 135 5.55 0.50 10.60
CA GLY A 135 5.71 -0.55 9.60
C GLY A 135 4.55 -0.62 8.61
N PHE A 136 3.32 -0.71 9.11
CA PHE A 136 2.12 -0.66 8.27
C PHE A 136 2.10 0.61 7.41
N VAL A 137 2.28 1.77 8.03
CA VAL A 137 2.17 3.08 7.37
C VAL A 137 3.18 3.23 6.23
N ASN A 138 4.41 2.77 6.43
CA ASN A 138 5.49 2.96 5.45
C ASN A 138 5.52 1.88 4.37
N TYR A 139 4.90 0.71 4.57
CA TYR A 139 4.97 -0.39 3.60
C TYR A 139 3.63 -0.71 2.93
N VAL A 140 2.50 -0.68 3.63
CA VAL A 140 1.21 -1.15 3.06
C VAL A 140 0.57 -0.11 2.12
N PRO A 141 0.35 1.16 2.52
CA PRO A 141 -0.16 2.20 1.63
C PRO A 141 0.63 2.38 0.31
N PRO A 142 1.97 2.50 0.30
CA PRO A 142 2.69 2.69 -0.95
C PRO A 142 2.64 1.45 -1.84
N MET A 143 2.64 0.24 -1.27
CA MET A 143 2.43 -0.99 -2.06
C MET A 143 1.07 -1.01 -2.75
N ILE A 144 0.01 -0.56 -2.06
CA ILE A 144 -1.31 -0.40 -2.68
C ILE A 144 -1.25 0.56 -3.86
N LEU A 145 -0.59 1.72 -3.70
CA LEU A 145 -0.46 2.72 -4.76
C LEU A 145 0.28 2.15 -5.99
N VAL A 146 1.33 1.37 -5.78
CA VAL A 146 2.06 0.68 -6.86
C VAL A 146 1.18 -0.38 -7.55
N LEU A 147 0.39 -1.15 -6.80
CA LEU A 147 -0.50 -2.14 -7.43
C LEU A 147 -1.67 -1.47 -8.16
N LEU A 148 -2.22 -0.37 -7.63
CA LEU A 148 -3.21 0.45 -8.32
C LEU A 148 -2.64 1.05 -9.60
N TYR A 149 -1.37 1.49 -9.59
CA TYR A 149 -0.67 1.93 -10.78
C TYR A 149 -0.69 0.82 -11.86
N LEU A 150 -0.40 -0.43 -11.51
CA LEU A 150 -0.45 -1.56 -12.44
C LEU A 150 -1.87 -1.82 -12.96
N ILE A 151 -2.88 -1.77 -12.09
CA ILE A 151 -4.29 -1.95 -12.46
C ILE A 151 -4.74 -0.87 -13.45
N VAL A 152 -4.29 0.38 -13.27
CA VAL A 152 -4.59 1.51 -14.17
C VAL A 152 -4.00 1.27 -15.56
N LEU A 153 -2.82 0.63 -15.67
CA LEU A 153 -2.21 0.29 -16.96
C LEU A 153 -2.96 -0.82 -17.72
N GLU A 154 -3.74 -1.66 -17.03
CA GLU A 154 -4.61 -2.67 -17.64
C GLU A 154 -5.93 -2.10 -18.18
N TRP A 155 -6.25 -0.84 -17.89
CA TRP A 155 -7.50 -0.24 -18.36
C TRP A 155 -7.51 -0.02 -19.86
N ASP A 156 -8.52 -0.57 -20.53
CA ASP A 156 -8.79 -0.30 -21.93
C ASP A 156 -9.54 1.03 -22.07
N ILE A 157 -8.79 2.12 -22.23
CA ILE A 157 -9.34 3.48 -22.22
C ILE A 157 -9.53 4.01 -23.64
N PRO A 158 -10.73 4.55 -23.94
CA PRO A 158 -10.99 5.21 -25.22
C PRO A 158 -9.98 6.32 -25.52
N SER A 159 -9.64 6.46 -26.79
CA SER A 159 -8.61 7.38 -27.29
C SER A 159 -8.80 8.86 -26.91
N LYS A 160 -10.00 9.25 -26.49
CA LYS A 160 -10.36 10.63 -26.08
C LYS A 160 -9.86 11.02 -24.67
N VAL A 161 -9.41 10.08 -23.85
CA VAL A 161 -8.94 10.33 -22.46
C VAL A 161 -7.47 9.98 -22.26
N LYS A 162 -6.68 9.90 -23.33
CA LYS A 162 -5.28 9.42 -23.33
C LYS A 162 -4.34 10.15 -22.36
N LEU A 163 -4.60 11.42 -22.02
CA LEU A 163 -3.78 12.19 -21.08
C LEU A 163 -4.06 11.87 -19.60
N PHE A 164 -5.22 11.28 -19.30
CA PHE A 164 -5.61 10.95 -17.93
C PHE A 164 -4.71 9.85 -17.32
N ILE A 165 -4.33 8.85 -18.09
CA ILE A 165 -3.55 7.71 -17.58
C ILE A 165 -2.13 8.11 -17.16
N PRO A 166 -1.35 8.83 -17.98
CA PRO A 166 -0.05 9.35 -17.55
C PRO A 166 -0.14 10.23 -16.29
N ILE A 167 -1.16 11.09 -16.18
CA ILE A 167 -1.34 11.94 -15.00
C ILE A 167 -1.66 11.09 -13.76
N LEU A 168 -2.62 10.16 -13.86
CA LEU A 168 -3.00 9.32 -12.74
C LEU A 168 -1.84 8.42 -12.27
N THR A 169 -1.14 7.79 -13.21
CA THR A 169 0.02 6.95 -12.91
C THR A 169 1.18 7.76 -12.31
N LEU A 170 1.41 9.01 -12.75
CA LEU A 170 2.35 9.92 -12.11
C LEU A 170 1.96 10.22 -10.66
N LEU A 171 0.69 10.56 -10.41
CA LEU A 171 0.20 10.86 -9.07
C LEU A 171 0.31 9.66 -8.12
N LEU A 172 0.00 8.45 -8.61
CA LEU A 172 0.14 7.22 -7.82
C LEU A 172 1.60 6.94 -7.46
N ALA A 173 2.51 7.01 -8.45
CA ALA A 173 3.93 6.76 -8.25
C ALA A 173 4.59 7.82 -7.36
N PHE A 174 4.26 9.10 -7.57
CA PHE A 174 4.73 10.20 -6.74
C PHE A 174 4.26 10.04 -5.29
N SER A 175 2.99 9.74 -5.09
CA SER A 175 2.42 9.51 -3.76
C SER A 175 3.07 8.31 -3.06
N ALA A 176 3.36 7.23 -3.79
CA ALA A 176 4.04 6.06 -3.23
C ALA A 176 5.46 6.40 -2.75
N GLY A 177 6.18 7.25 -3.49
CA GLY A 177 7.52 7.71 -3.10
C GLY A 177 7.56 8.54 -1.82
N LEU A 178 6.46 9.19 -1.43
CA LEU A 178 6.38 10.00 -0.21
C LEU A 178 6.20 9.18 1.09
N PHE A 179 6.13 7.86 1.01
CA PHE A 179 6.05 6.97 2.17
C PHE A 179 7.38 6.36 2.58
N ASP A 180 8.24 5.98 1.63
CA ASP A 180 9.54 5.34 1.90
C ASP A 180 10.48 5.58 0.70
N GLU A 181 11.76 5.82 0.97
CA GLU A 181 12.76 6.11 -0.07
C GLU A 181 12.95 4.91 -1.01
N ASN A 182 12.82 3.68 -0.49
CA ASN A 182 12.86 2.47 -1.31
C ASN A 182 11.70 2.44 -2.31
N MET A 183 10.53 2.96 -1.94
CA MET A 183 9.38 3.07 -2.83
C MET A 183 9.55 4.15 -3.89
N THR A 184 10.33 5.20 -3.60
CA THR A 184 10.74 6.17 -4.63
C THR A 184 11.61 5.49 -5.69
N ILE A 185 12.62 4.73 -5.26
CA ILE A 185 13.49 3.98 -6.18
C ILE A 185 12.68 2.97 -6.99
N ALA A 186 11.81 2.20 -6.33
CA ALA A 186 10.95 1.22 -6.99
C ALA A 186 10.02 1.88 -8.04
N SER A 187 9.47 3.06 -7.73
CA SER A 187 8.62 3.81 -8.65
C SER A 187 9.38 4.29 -9.90
N VAL A 188 10.63 4.73 -9.74
CA VAL A 188 11.51 5.09 -10.87
C VAL A 188 11.80 3.87 -11.74
N ILE A 189 12.16 2.74 -11.13
CA ILE A 189 12.41 1.49 -11.87
C ILE A 189 11.15 1.05 -12.62
N LEU A 190 9.99 1.08 -11.96
CA LEU A 190 8.71 0.73 -12.57
C LEU A 190 8.40 1.63 -13.77
N ALA A 191 8.61 2.94 -13.66
CA ALA A 191 8.41 3.87 -14.77
C ALA A 191 9.30 3.53 -15.97
N ILE A 192 10.58 3.20 -15.75
CA ILE A 192 11.50 2.76 -16.80
C ILE A 192 10.98 1.47 -17.48
N LEU A 193 10.58 0.47 -16.69
CA LEU A 193 10.07 -0.80 -17.22
C LEU A 193 8.80 -0.61 -18.07
N VAL A 194 7.89 0.25 -17.62
CA VAL A 194 6.65 0.57 -18.36
C VAL A 194 6.98 1.25 -19.68
N ILE A 195 7.86 2.25 -19.68
CA ILE A 195 8.30 2.92 -20.92
C ILE A 195 8.90 1.90 -21.90
N LEU A 196 9.76 1.00 -21.42
CA LEU A 196 10.38 -0.04 -22.25
C LEU A 196 9.35 -1.03 -22.80
N TYR A 197 8.40 -1.48 -21.98
CA TYR A 197 7.33 -2.40 -22.37
C TYR A 197 6.45 -1.80 -23.47
N TYR A 198 5.94 -0.58 -23.27
CA TYR A 198 5.08 0.06 -24.28
C TYR A 198 5.86 0.49 -25.53
N ARG A 199 7.14 0.87 -25.42
CA ARG A 199 7.98 1.13 -26.59
C ARG A 199 8.16 -0.12 -27.45
N LYS A 200 8.41 -1.29 -26.83
CA LYS A 200 8.48 -2.57 -27.56
C LYS A 200 7.15 -2.93 -28.19
N LYS A 201 6.04 -2.76 -27.45
CA LYS A 201 4.69 -3.04 -27.94
C LYS A 201 4.36 -2.16 -29.16
N LEU A 202 4.59 -0.84 -29.10
CA LEU A 202 4.38 0.08 -30.21
C LEU A 202 5.26 -0.25 -31.42
N LYS A 203 6.52 -0.67 -31.23
CA LYS A 203 7.40 -1.12 -32.32
C LYS A 203 6.96 -2.40 -33.03
N HIS A 204 6.11 -3.21 -32.42
CA HIS A 204 5.54 -4.41 -33.08
C HIS A 204 4.23 -4.10 -33.83
N PHE A 205 3.70 -2.88 -33.72
CA PHE A 205 2.47 -2.43 -34.41
C PHE A 205 2.76 -1.44 -35.56
N ILE A 206 4.00 -0.98 -35.72
CA ILE A 206 4.49 -0.16 -36.84
C ILE A 206 5.36 -1.06 -37.72
#